data_AF-A0A4R7JQP0-F1
#
_entry.id   AF-A0A4R7JQP0-F1
#
_cell.length_a   1.000
_cell.length_b   1.000
_cell.length_c   1.000
_cell.angle_alpha   90.00
_cell.angle_beta   90.00
_cell.angle_gamma   90.00
#
_symmetry.space_group_name_H-M   'P 1'
#
loop_
_entity.id
_entity.type
_entity.pdbx_description
1 polymer ?
#
loop_
_entity_poly.entity_id
_entity_poly.type
_entity_poly.pdbx_seq_one_letter_code
_entity_poly.pdbx_strand_id
1 'polypeptide(L)'
;MLRLGPLTVLAGPSGSGKTSALRAYDALARLGGGAELGAVFADPGACVPERARPDAQRRRGFRIGCTADGAEGPVHLDVAVQAEPELRIVGERLTADGVVLLETALRDPGRRAVQAAWHTAGSAPVTRAPLPDDRLGTPLLPLRVAGKTDGQRRVLAAAEQMVVALRSVFACDPLPGRMREPVPTGSGRLLGGCDNLADVLGRTRVECGRRHAQFVAAVRTGCAGPVEDVLAEPVVGGVIRALIDRGDGVRTGLGRLGYGELRYLALALVLFTGPGVLEVDPAGEVPAALQTLTVLADGFDRGLDVRQRAELLRLAARMCERGHIRFVGAVADASWAERAEGVTVVHLSP
;
A
#
# COMPACT_ATOMS: atom_id res chain seq x y z
N MET A 1 -1.16 -7.37 16.84
CA MET A 1 -1.65 -7.64 15.47
C MET A 1 -2.82 -6.72 15.20
N LEU A 2 -2.83 -6.00 14.07
CA LEU A 2 -3.91 -5.08 13.70
C LEU A 2 -4.93 -5.83 12.83
N ARG A 3 -6.21 -5.76 13.18
CA ARG A 3 -7.28 -6.33 12.34
C ARG A 3 -7.75 -5.27 11.36
N LEU A 4 -7.63 -5.55 10.07
CA LEU A 4 -7.93 -4.60 9.00
C LEU A 4 -9.19 -5.06 8.25
N GLY A 5 -10.27 -4.29 8.38
CA GLY A 5 -11.47 -4.44 7.55
C GLY A 5 -11.31 -3.78 6.17
N PRO A 6 -12.35 -3.82 5.31
CA PRO A 6 -12.32 -3.19 3.99
C PRO A 6 -12.00 -1.69 4.04
N LEU A 7 -12.58 -0.98 5.02
CA LEU A 7 -12.23 0.40 5.37
C LEU A 7 -11.78 0.43 6.83
N THR A 8 -10.51 0.74 7.05
CA THR A 8 -9.90 0.81 8.39
C THR A 8 -9.29 2.19 8.64
N VAL A 9 -9.53 2.74 9.83
CA VAL A 9 -8.91 3.97 10.31
C VAL A 9 -8.05 3.66 11.53
N LEU A 10 -6.74 3.88 11.42
CA LEU A 10 -5.79 3.80 12.52
C LEU A 10 -5.76 5.15 13.25
N ALA A 11 -6.13 5.17 14.53
CA ALA A 11 -6.30 6.40 15.30
C ALA A 11 -5.37 6.44 16.50
N GLY A 12 -4.90 7.62 16.89
CA GLY A 12 -4.09 7.78 18.10
C GLY A 12 -3.21 9.03 18.05
N PRO A 13 -2.56 9.40 19.16
CA PRO A 13 -1.67 10.56 19.21
C PRO A 13 -0.42 10.39 18.32
N SER A 14 0.29 11.48 18.06
CA SER A 14 1.64 11.41 17.47
C SER A 14 2.53 10.48 18.30
N GLY A 15 3.33 9.65 17.64
CA GLY A 15 4.17 8.64 18.31
C GLY A 15 3.50 7.28 18.54
N SER A 16 2.18 7.12 18.31
CA SER A 16 1.47 5.85 18.51
C SER A 16 1.76 4.75 17.47
N GLY A 17 2.73 4.95 16.56
CA GLY A 17 3.11 3.96 15.56
C GLY A 17 2.20 3.84 14.33
N LYS A 18 1.22 4.73 14.11
CA LYS A 18 0.34 4.71 12.91
C LYS A 18 1.12 4.68 11.59
N THR A 19 2.03 5.63 11.41
CA THR A 19 2.92 5.71 10.24
C THR A 19 3.77 4.45 10.10
N SER A 20 4.30 3.93 11.22
CA SER A 20 5.09 2.70 11.22
C SER A 20 4.27 1.49 10.77
N ALA A 21 3.00 1.40 11.16
CA ALA A 21 2.10 0.34 10.73
C ALA A 21 1.80 0.41 9.22
N LEU A 22 1.52 1.61 8.68
CA LEU A 22 1.31 1.79 7.23
C LEU A 22 2.58 1.49 6.43
N ARG A 23 3.75 1.94 6.92
CA ARG A 23 5.05 1.63 6.31
C ARG A 23 5.38 0.15 6.34
N ALA A 24 5.04 -0.55 7.42
CA ALA A 24 5.22 -2.01 7.49
C ALA A 24 4.33 -2.74 6.47
N TYR A 25 3.09 -2.26 6.26
CA TYR A 25 2.22 -2.81 5.21
C TYR A 25 2.79 -2.55 3.81
N ASP A 26 3.18 -1.31 3.50
CA ASP A 26 3.83 -0.99 2.22
C ASP A 26 5.10 -1.84 1.99
N ALA A 27 5.93 -2.00 3.04
CA ALA A 27 7.11 -2.85 2.96
C ALA A 27 6.78 -4.32 2.67
N LEU A 28 5.80 -4.91 3.37
CA LEU A 28 5.33 -6.27 3.09
C LEU A 28 4.81 -6.40 1.66
N ALA A 29 4.07 -5.40 1.16
CA ALA A 29 3.56 -5.39 -0.20
C ALA A 29 4.67 -5.41 -1.24
N ARG A 30 5.67 -4.52 -1.09
CA ARG A 30 6.82 -4.43 -2.00
C ARG A 30 7.68 -5.69 -1.96
N LEU A 31 7.91 -6.24 -0.77
CA LEU A 31 8.61 -7.52 -0.59
C LEU A 31 7.85 -8.70 -1.19
N GLY A 32 6.52 -8.75 -1.03
CA GLY A 32 5.63 -9.73 -1.65
C GLY A 32 5.64 -9.65 -3.17
N GLY A 33 5.82 -8.44 -3.73
CA GLY A 33 6.07 -8.20 -5.15
C GLY A 33 7.50 -8.55 -5.62
N GLY A 34 8.35 -9.09 -4.75
CA GLY A 34 9.70 -9.55 -5.09
C GLY A 34 10.80 -8.50 -5.06
N ALA A 35 10.53 -7.30 -4.51
CA ALA A 35 11.54 -6.27 -4.34
C ALA A 35 12.66 -6.72 -3.39
N GLU A 36 13.89 -6.28 -3.66
CA GLU A 36 15.03 -6.49 -2.76
C GLU A 36 14.89 -5.65 -1.49
N LEU A 37 15.38 -6.18 -0.36
CA LEU A 37 15.36 -5.50 0.94
C LEU A 37 15.95 -4.08 0.88
N GLY A 38 17.07 -3.90 0.16
CA GLY A 38 17.73 -2.59 0.04
C GLY A 38 16.91 -1.55 -0.70
N ALA A 39 16.05 -1.97 -1.63
CA ALA A 39 15.11 -1.08 -2.30
C ALA A 39 13.92 -0.72 -1.39
N VAL A 40 13.49 -1.67 -0.55
CA VAL A 40 12.34 -1.48 0.36
C VAL A 40 12.70 -0.60 1.55
N PHE A 41 13.85 -0.86 2.18
CA PHE A 41 14.31 -0.16 3.38
C PHE A 41 15.54 0.69 3.06
N ALA A 42 15.33 1.94 2.68
CA ALA A 42 16.41 2.90 2.45
C ALA A 42 17.22 3.21 3.73
N ASP A 43 16.55 3.20 4.89
CA ASP A 43 17.17 3.29 6.21
C ASP A 43 16.63 2.16 7.11
N PRO A 44 17.26 0.97 7.07
CA PRO A 44 16.84 -0.16 7.90
C PRO A 44 17.06 0.09 9.40
N GLY A 45 18.04 0.92 9.77
CA GLY A 45 18.34 1.26 11.16
C GLY A 45 17.18 1.99 11.83
N ALA A 46 16.52 2.91 11.10
CA ALA A 46 15.32 3.59 11.57
C ALA A 46 14.11 2.66 11.80
N CYS A 47 14.14 1.43 11.27
CA CYS A 47 13.08 0.43 11.49
C CYS A 47 13.32 -0.40 12.76
N VAL A 48 14.53 -0.37 13.33
CA VAL A 48 14.87 -1.07 14.56
C VAL A 48 14.24 -0.34 15.75
N PRO A 49 13.50 -1.04 16.64
CA PRO A 49 13.00 -0.42 17.87
C PRO A 49 14.14 0.23 18.67
N GLU A 50 13.98 1.47 19.11
CA GLU A 50 15.03 2.27 19.76
C GLU A 50 15.68 1.55 20.96
N ARG A 51 14.89 0.78 21.71
CA ARG A 51 15.33 0.03 22.90
C ARG A 51 15.88 -1.36 22.58
N ALA A 52 15.92 -1.78 21.31
CA ALA A 52 16.47 -3.06 20.91
C ALA A 52 17.98 -3.10 21.19
N ARG A 53 18.38 -4.03 22.05
CA ARG A 53 19.80 -4.24 22.37
C ARG A 53 20.45 -5.09 21.29
N PRO A 54 21.69 -4.76 20.88
CA PRO A 54 22.45 -5.63 20.00
C PRO A 54 22.70 -6.99 20.68
N ASP A 55 22.72 -8.06 19.89
CA ASP A 55 23.17 -9.36 20.37
C ASP A 55 24.71 -9.43 20.51
N ALA A 56 25.23 -10.61 20.87
CA ALA A 56 26.67 -10.83 21.04
C ALA A 56 27.49 -10.55 19.76
N GLN A 57 26.87 -10.67 18.59
CA GLN A 57 27.44 -10.38 17.28
C GLN A 57 27.12 -8.97 16.80
N ARG A 58 26.64 -8.10 17.70
CA ARG A 58 26.26 -6.70 17.43
C ARG A 58 25.08 -6.56 16.45
N ARG A 59 24.28 -7.61 16.27
CA ARG A 59 23.16 -7.61 15.33
C ARG A 59 21.93 -6.96 15.95
N ARG A 60 21.22 -6.19 15.13
CA ARG A 60 19.89 -5.64 15.45
C ARG A 60 18.97 -5.77 14.26
N GLY A 61 17.67 -5.80 14.53
CA GLY A 61 16.67 -6.05 13.52
C GLY A 61 15.27 -5.81 14.02
N PHE A 62 14.30 -6.14 13.18
CA PHE A 62 12.89 -5.99 13.45
C PHE A 62 12.11 -7.15 12.84
N ARG A 63 10.84 -7.28 13.23
CA ARG A 63 9.91 -8.25 12.67
C ARG A 63 8.70 -7.54 12.09
N ILE A 64 8.29 -7.97 10.91
CA ILE A 64 7.05 -7.58 10.26
C ILE A 64 6.34 -8.83 9.79
N GLY A 65 5.02 -8.76 9.70
CA GLY A 65 4.22 -9.90 9.29
C GLY A 65 2.77 -9.50 9.07
N CYS A 66 2.04 -10.36 8.40
CA CYS A 66 0.62 -10.18 8.13
C CYS A 66 -0.10 -11.52 8.11
N THR A 67 -1.42 -11.44 8.02
CA THR A 67 -2.28 -12.59 7.79
C THR A 67 -3.20 -12.27 6.64
N ALA A 68 -3.27 -13.17 5.68
CA ALA A 68 -4.13 -13.07 4.52
C ALA A 68 -5.18 -14.18 4.59
N ASP A 69 -6.45 -13.79 4.60
CA ASP A 69 -7.57 -14.72 4.48
C ASP A 69 -7.82 -15.06 3.01
N GLY A 70 -8.30 -16.28 2.73
CA GLY A 70 -8.62 -16.73 1.39
C GLY A 70 -9.02 -18.19 1.35
N ALA A 71 -8.84 -18.84 0.19
CA ALA A 71 -9.23 -20.23 -0.03
C ALA A 71 -8.51 -21.23 0.89
N GLU A 72 -7.26 -20.94 1.25
CA GLU A 72 -6.47 -21.75 2.19
C GLU A 72 -6.80 -21.44 3.67
N GLY A 73 -7.83 -20.65 3.93
CA GLY A 73 -8.09 -20.07 5.25
C GLY A 73 -7.06 -18.98 5.60
N PRO A 74 -6.89 -18.67 6.91
CA PRO A 74 -5.89 -17.69 7.35
C PRO A 74 -4.46 -18.20 7.11
N VAL A 75 -3.72 -17.49 6.26
CA VAL A 75 -2.29 -17.75 6.01
C VAL A 75 -1.47 -16.67 6.71
N HIS A 76 -0.56 -17.08 7.59
CA HIS A 76 0.31 -16.19 8.37
C HIS A 76 1.70 -16.09 7.73
N LEU A 77 2.16 -14.87 7.49
CA LEU A 77 3.53 -14.55 7.07
C LEU A 77 4.24 -13.80 8.19
N ASP A 78 5.40 -14.31 8.59
CA ASP A 78 6.29 -13.73 9.58
C ASP A 78 7.68 -13.55 8.98
N VAL A 79 8.24 -12.33 9.04
CA VAL A 79 9.56 -12.00 8.49
C VAL A 79 10.42 -11.37 9.58
N ALA A 80 11.61 -11.93 9.78
CA ALA A 80 12.64 -11.39 10.64
C ALA A 80 13.76 -10.79 9.78
N VAL A 81 13.95 -9.47 9.91
CA VAL A 81 14.94 -8.70 9.15
C VAL A 81 16.03 -8.25 10.12
N GLN A 82 17.27 -8.59 9.80
CA GLN A 82 18.44 -7.96 10.39
C GLN A 82 18.69 -6.65 9.64
N ALA A 83 18.81 -5.55 10.38
CA ALA A 83 19.15 -4.23 9.87
C ALA A 83 20.65 -3.94 10.02
N GLU A 84 21.26 -4.44 11.10
CA GLU A 84 22.64 -4.19 11.46
C GLU A 84 23.37 -5.49 11.83
N PRO A 85 24.67 -5.62 11.54
CA PRO A 85 25.50 -4.66 10.80
C PRO A 85 25.23 -4.67 9.28
N GLU A 86 24.57 -5.71 8.77
CA GLU A 86 24.24 -5.85 7.36
C GLU A 86 22.76 -6.17 7.19
N LEU A 87 22.12 -5.52 6.22
CA LEU A 87 20.72 -5.73 5.89
C LEU A 87 20.51 -7.10 5.26
N ARG A 88 19.69 -7.96 5.88
CA ARG A 88 19.29 -9.27 5.34
C ARG A 88 18.07 -9.87 6.05
N ILE A 89 17.38 -10.77 5.36
CA ILE A 89 16.38 -11.66 5.96
C ILE A 89 17.12 -12.75 6.71
N VAL A 90 16.84 -12.87 8.01
CA VAL A 90 17.43 -13.92 8.86
C VAL A 90 16.45 -15.07 9.13
N GLY A 91 15.18 -14.84 8.88
CA GLY A 91 14.15 -15.87 8.92
C GLY A 91 12.84 -15.38 8.34
N GLU A 92 12.10 -16.31 7.75
CA GLU A 92 10.78 -16.14 7.17
C GLU A 92 9.98 -17.37 7.53
N ARG A 93 8.70 -17.20 7.83
CA ARG A 93 7.79 -18.31 8.13
C ARG A 93 6.42 -18.06 7.49
N LEU A 94 5.99 -19.01 6.67
CA LEU A 94 4.64 -19.08 6.11
C LEU A 94 3.89 -20.24 6.78
N THR A 95 2.74 -19.97 7.40
CA THR A 95 1.97 -20.96 8.17
C THR A 95 0.50 -20.94 7.77
N ALA A 96 -0.13 -22.10 7.61
CA ALA A 96 -1.57 -22.25 7.40
C ALA A 96 -2.10 -23.42 8.23
N ASP A 97 -3.22 -23.24 8.94
CA ASP A 97 -3.82 -24.22 9.88
C ASP A 97 -2.80 -24.87 10.84
N GLY A 98 -1.90 -24.05 11.40
CA GLY A 98 -0.86 -24.53 12.31
C GLY A 98 0.28 -25.33 11.65
N VAL A 99 0.24 -25.54 10.33
CA VAL A 99 1.29 -26.21 9.56
C VAL A 99 2.26 -25.17 9.00
N VAL A 100 3.56 -25.34 9.29
CA VAL A 100 4.62 -24.53 8.68
C VAL A 100 4.83 -25.00 7.25
N LEU A 101 4.47 -24.15 6.29
CA LEU A 101 4.56 -24.41 4.86
C LEU A 101 5.92 -24.02 4.29
N LEU A 102 6.48 -22.91 4.76
CA LEU A 102 7.85 -22.47 4.49
C LEU A 102 8.46 -21.98 5.79
N GLU A 103 9.71 -22.35 6.03
CA GLU A 103 10.57 -21.67 6.99
C GLU A 103 11.96 -21.44 6.41
N THR A 104 12.55 -20.30 6.73
CA THR A 104 13.94 -19.98 6.41
C THR A 104 14.73 -19.67 7.66
N ALA A 105 16.03 -19.99 7.63
CA ALA A 105 16.94 -19.66 8.71
C ALA A 105 18.34 -19.32 8.16
N LEU A 106 18.93 -18.25 8.68
CA LEU A 106 20.34 -17.96 8.47
C LEU A 106 21.20 -18.99 9.22
N ARG A 107 21.87 -19.88 8.47
CA ARG A 107 22.76 -20.92 9.03
C ARG A 107 24.23 -20.54 8.94
N ASP A 108 24.61 -19.88 7.85
CA ASP A 108 25.97 -19.44 7.59
C ASP A 108 25.95 -17.93 7.26
N PRO A 109 26.28 -17.05 8.23
CA PRO A 109 26.31 -15.60 8.00
C PRO A 109 27.29 -15.15 6.92
N GLY A 110 28.30 -15.97 6.58
CA GLY A 110 29.28 -15.69 5.53
C GLY A 110 28.72 -15.84 4.11
N ARG A 111 27.51 -16.39 3.96
CA ARG A 111 26.82 -16.55 2.67
C ARG A 111 25.66 -15.56 2.55
N ARG A 112 25.43 -15.11 1.32
CA ARG A 112 24.26 -14.32 0.92
C ARG A 112 23.06 -15.21 0.61
N ALA A 113 22.74 -16.09 1.56
CA ALA A 113 21.67 -17.06 1.44
C ALA A 113 21.17 -17.53 2.81
N VAL A 114 19.86 -17.79 2.88
CA VAL A 114 19.21 -18.50 3.97
C VAL A 114 18.92 -19.94 3.57
N GLN A 115 18.96 -20.84 4.55
CA GLN A 115 18.50 -22.21 4.35
C GLN A 115 16.98 -22.23 4.43
N ALA A 116 16.31 -22.54 3.34
CA ALA A 116 14.87 -22.74 3.31
C ALA A 116 14.51 -24.22 3.49
N ALA A 117 13.36 -24.46 4.09
CA ALA A 117 12.66 -25.74 4.13
C ALA A 117 11.18 -25.50 3.83
N TRP A 118 10.62 -26.23 2.87
CA TRP A 118 9.18 -26.18 2.57
C TRP A 118 8.53 -27.54 2.65
N HIS A 119 7.26 -27.53 3.06
CA HIS A 119 6.45 -28.71 3.29
C HIS A 119 6.19 -29.47 1.98
N THR A 120 6.21 -30.79 2.05
CA THR A 120 5.94 -31.66 0.90
C THR A 120 4.82 -32.65 1.12
N ALA A 121 4.55 -33.09 2.36
CA ALA A 121 3.70 -34.27 2.62
C ALA A 121 4.09 -35.50 1.75
N GLY A 122 5.37 -35.64 1.43
CA GLY A 122 5.92 -36.75 0.64
C GLY A 122 6.73 -37.73 1.50
N SER A 123 7.57 -38.55 0.85
CA SER A 123 8.47 -39.50 1.54
C SER A 123 9.46 -38.82 2.48
N ALA A 124 9.98 -37.65 2.10
CA ALA A 124 10.64 -36.71 2.99
C ALA A 124 9.63 -35.64 3.43
N PRO A 125 9.56 -35.26 4.72
CA PRO A 125 8.56 -34.31 5.23
C PRO A 125 8.74 -32.87 4.71
N VAL A 126 9.97 -32.52 4.31
CA VAL A 126 10.33 -31.21 3.74
C VAL A 126 11.35 -31.36 2.62
N THR A 127 11.37 -30.40 1.70
CA THR A 127 12.51 -30.18 0.79
C THR A 127 13.31 -28.98 1.27
N ARG A 128 14.64 -29.07 1.18
CA ARG A 128 15.57 -28.03 1.61
C ARG A 128 16.36 -27.49 0.43
N ALA A 129 16.47 -26.17 0.34
CA ALA A 129 17.33 -25.50 -0.64
C ALA A 129 17.75 -24.12 -0.14
N PRO A 130 18.86 -23.55 -0.63
CA PRO A 130 19.18 -22.16 -0.37
C PRO A 130 18.24 -21.21 -1.12
N LEU A 131 17.85 -20.13 -0.45
CA LEU A 131 17.19 -18.96 -1.02
C LEU A 131 18.05 -17.71 -0.75
N PRO A 132 17.99 -16.67 -1.59
CA PRO A 132 18.68 -15.42 -1.33
C PRO A 132 18.23 -14.81 0.00
N ASP A 133 19.12 -14.09 0.67
CA ASP A 133 18.84 -13.43 1.95
C ASP A 133 18.38 -11.96 1.79
N ASP A 134 18.19 -11.50 0.55
CA ASP A 134 17.76 -10.13 0.22
C ASP A 134 16.34 -10.04 -0.34
N ARG A 135 15.64 -11.17 -0.49
CA ARG A 135 14.26 -11.27 -1.03
C ARG A 135 13.45 -12.28 -0.24
N LEU A 136 12.14 -12.07 -0.15
CA LEU A 136 11.26 -13.07 0.45
C LEU A 136 11.29 -14.38 -0.36
N GLY A 137 11.33 -15.49 0.36
CA GLY A 137 11.22 -16.83 -0.18
C GLY A 137 9.80 -17.16 -0.64
N THR A 138 8.77 -16.63 0.01
CA THR A 138 7.35 -16.84 -0.35
C THR A 138 7.07 -16.61 -1.86
N PRO A 139 7.40 -15.45 -2.46
CA PRO A 139 7.19 -15.22 -3.90
C PRO A 139 8.10 -16.07 -4.80
N LEU A 140 9.16 -16.69 -4.26
CA LEU A 140 10.05 -17.57 -5.02
C LEU A 140 9.56 -19.03 -5.06
N LEU A 141 8.59 -19.41 -4.22
CA LEU A 141 8.10 -20.79 -4.13
C LEU A 141 7.56 -21.34 -5.45
N PRO A 142 6.78 -20.58 -6.27
CA PRO A 142 6.32 -21.07 -7.57
C PRO A 142 7.44 -21.45 -8.54
N LEU A 143 8.64 -20.87 -8.37
CA LEU A 143 9.81 -21.17 -9.20
C LEU A 143 10.65 -22.35 -8.68
N ARG A 144 10.37 -22.83 -7.45
CA ARG A 144 11.18 -23.82 -6.74
C ARG A 144 10.43 -25.10 -6.38
N VAL A 145 9.11 -25.03 -6.24
CA VAL A 145 8.27 -26.13 -5.77
C VAL A 145 7.57 -26.79 -6.97
N ALA A 146 7.74 -28.10 -7.11
CA ALA A 146 7.23 -28.83 -8.28
C ALA A 146 5.72 -29.10 -8.29
N GLY A 147 5.01 -28.93 -7.15
CA GLY A 147 3.56 -29.16 -7.05
C GLY A 147 3.12 -30.64 -7.19
N LYS A 148 4.04 -31.60 -7.04
CA LYS A 148 3.77 -33.03 -7.29
C LYS A 148 2.93 -33.69 -6.20
N THR A 149 3.09 -33.25 -4.96
CA THR A 149 2.39 -33.78 -3.78
C THR A 149 1.35 -32.81 -3.25
N ASP A 150 0.40 -33.29 -2.44
CA ASP A 150 -0.61 -32.43 -1.81
C ASP A 150 0.02 -31.34 -0.94
N GLY A 151 1.06 -31.68 -0.18
CA GLY A 151 1.79 -30.70 0.63
C GLY A 151 2.47 -29.63 -0.23
N GLN A 152 3.05 -30.00 -1.37
CA GLN A 152 3.63 -29.02 -2.30
C GLN A 152 2.57 -28.13 -2.96
N ARG A 153 1.40 -28.68 -3.32
CA ARG A 153 0.28 -27.88 -3.83
C ARG A 153 -0.22 -26.89 -2.80
N ARG A 154 -0.32 -27.31 -1.54
CA ARG A 154 -0.70 -26.44 -0.42
C ARG A 154 0.31 -25.30 -0.20
N VAL A 155 1.62 -25.59 -0.28
CA VAL A 155 2.66 -24.56 -0.22
C VAL A 155 2.47 -23.52 -1.32
N LEU A 156 2.22 -23.96 -2.56
CA LEU A 156 2.00 -23.08 -3.71
C LEU A 156 0.73 -22.23 -3.52
N ALA A 157 -0.39 -22.84 -3.11
CA ALA A 157 -1.66 -22.15 -2.90
C ALA A 157 -1.58 -21.08 -1.81
N ALA A 158 -0.94 -21.39 -0.67
CA ALA A 158 -0.77 -20.42 0.41
C ALA A 158 0.19 -19.28 0.02
N ALA A 159 1.25 -19.58 -0.74
CA ALA A 159 2.16 -18.57 -1.26
C ALA A 159 1.45 -17.64 -2.26
N GLU A 160 0.68 -18.20 -3.18
CA GLU A 160 -0.14 -17.45 -4.14
C GLU A 160 -1.13 -16.54 -3.40
N GLN A 161 -1.91 -17.08 -2.45
CA GLN A 161 -2.86 -16.31 -1.66
C GLN A 161 -2.18 -15.13 -0.95
N MET A 162 -1.03 -15.37 -0.31
CA MET A 162 -0.28 -14.33 0.40
C MET A 162 0.24 -13.25 -0.56
N VAL A 163 0.86 -13.65 -1.68
CA VAL A 163 1.40 -12.71 -2.67
C VAL A 163 0.27 -11.90 -3.29
N VAL A 164 -0.83 -12.53 -3.72
CA VAL A 164 -1.99 -11.84 -4.29
C VAL A 164 -2.59 -10.84 -3.29
N ALA A 165 -2.69 -11.20 -2.00
CA ALA A 165 -3.19 -10.29 -0.96
C ALA A 165 -2.28 -9.07 -0.70
N LEU A 166 -0.99 -9.18 -1.04
CA LEU A 166 0.01 -8.13 -0.89
C LEU A 166 0.27 -7.33 -2.18
N ARG A 167 -0.32 -7.73 -3.32
CA ARG A 167 -0.23 -6.98 -4.57
C ARG A 167 -1.21 -5.80 -4.60
N SER A 168 -0.95 -4.86 -5.51
CA SER A 168 -1.80 -3.67 -5.72
C SER A 168 -2.02 -2.83 -4.45
N VAL A 169 -0.98 -2.65 -3.64
CA VAL A 169 -0.97 -1.72 -2.51
C VAL A 169 -0.37 -0.39 -2.95
N PHE A 170 -1.13 0.70 -2.80
CA PHE A 170 -0.72 2.06 -3.13
C PHE A 170 -0.58 2.88 -1.84
N ALA A 171 0.66 3.22 -1.47
CA ALA A 171 0.92 4.18 -0.41
C ALA A 171 0.72 5.61 -0.93
N CYS A 172 -0.32 6.27 -0.45
CA CYS A 172 -0.71 7.61 -0.84
C CYS A 172 -0.42 8.60 0.30
N ASP A 173 0.52 9.51 0.08
CA ASP A 173 0.71 10.68 0.93
C ASP A 173 0.86 11.93 0.05
N PRO A 174 -0.24 12.59 -0.35
CA PRO A 174 -0.17 13.74 -1.23
C PRO A 174 0.68 14.87 -0.61
N LEU A 175 1.58 15.45 -1.41
CA LEU A 175 2.48 16.52 -0.99
C LEU A 175 2.09 17.84 -1.68
N PRO A 176 1.16 18.64 -1.12
CA PRO A 176 0.68 19.88 -1.74
C PRO A 176 1.75 20.85 -2.22
N GLY A 177 2.94 20.88 -1.61
CA GLY A 177 4.04 21.71 -2.07
C GLY A 177 4.54 21.34 -3.47
N ARG A 178 4.51 20.05 -3.83
CA ARG A 178 4.99 19.52 -5.12
C ARG A 178 3.90 19.39 -6.18
N MET A 179 2.62 19.43 -5.77
CA MET A 179 1.46 19.32 -6.66
C MET A 179 1.10 20.62 -7.39
N ARG A 180 1.70 21.75 -7.01
CA ARG A 180 1.32 23.09 -7.49
C ARG A 180 1.83 23.41 -8.88
N GLU A 181 3.01 22.89 -9.19
CA GLU A 181 3.74 23.23 -10.41
C GLU A 181 3.25 22.40 -11.60
N PRO A 182 3.32 22.94 -12.83
CA PRO A 182 3.16 22.13 -14.04
C PRO A 182 4.17 20.98 -14.07
N VAL A 183 3.76 19.83 -14.59
CA VAL A 183 4.59 18.61 -14.64
C VAL A 183 4.78 18.12 -16.07
N PRO A 184 5.84 17.36 -16.37
CA PRO A 184 6.00 16.72 -17.68
C PRO A 184 4.79 15.83 -18.02
N THR A 185 4.40 15.83 -19.30
CA THR A 185 3.40 14.89 -19.80
C THR A 185 3.98 13.48 -19.91
N GLY A 186 3.12 12.46 -19.76
CA GLY A 186 3.55 11.07 -19.93
C GLY A 186 4.43 10.55 -18.78
N SER A 187 4.28 11.13 -17.59
CA SER A 187 4.93 10.66 -16.35
C SER A 187 4.56 9.22 -15.96
N GLY A 188 3.54 8.66 -16.62
CA GLY A 188 3.07 7.30 -16.41
C GLY A 188 1.96 7.29 -15.39
N ARG A 189 2.18 6.59 -14.26
CA ARG A 189 1.16 6.34 -13.24
C ARG A 189 1.24 7.38 -12.11
N LEU A 190 0.15 7.58 -11.38
CA LEU A 190 0.13 8.50 -10.23
C LEU A 190 1.12 8.03 -9.16
N LEU A 191 2.04 8.91 -8.78
CA LEU A 191 3.04 8.64 -7.74
C LEU A 191 2.40 8.75 -6.35
N GLY A 192 2.99 8.08 -5.35
CA GLY A 192 2.49 8.11 -3.97
C GLY A 192 2.38 9.52 -3.37
N GLY A 193 3.31 10.42 -3.74
CA GLY A 193 3.29 11.85 -3.38
C GLY A 193 2.26 12.69 -4.14
N CYS A 194 1.62 12.12 -5.17
CA CYS A 194 0.70 12.76 -6.09
C CYS A 194 1.29 14.00 -6.81
N ASP A 195 2.62 14.07 -6.92
CA ASP A 195 3.34 15.21 -7.50
C ASP A 195 2.94 15.42 -8.96
N ASN A 196 2.67 14.32 -9.69
CA ASN A 196 2.26 14.31 -11.09
C ASN A 196 0.73 14.35 -11.31
N LEU A 197 -0.05 14.85 -10.34
CA LEU A 197 -1.52 14.88 -10.39
C LEU A 197 -2.07 15.47 -11.70
N ALA A 198 -1.46 16.54 -12.21
CA ALA A 198 -1.92 17.22 -13.40
C ALA A 198 -1.90 16.34 -14.66
N ASP A 199 -0.85 15.51 -14.83
CA ASP A 199 -0.73 14.59 -15.96
C ASP A 199 -1.77 13.46 -15.89
N VAL A 200 -1.98 12.91 -14.69
CA VAL A 200 -2.95 11.84 -14.45
C VAL A 200 -4.39 12.30 -14.64
N LEU A 201 -4.72 13.53 -14.26
CA LEU A 201 -6.05 14.12 -14.49
C LEU A 201 -6.40 14.18 -15.98
N GLY A 202 -5.45 14.61 -16.82
CA GLY A 202 -5.65 14.67 -18.27
C GLY A 202 -5.96 13.30 -18.87
N ARG A 203 -5.20 12.28 -18.47
CA ARG A 203 -5.43 10.89 -18.89
C ARG A 203 -6.76 10.33 -18.40
N THR A 204 -7.09 10.54 -17.13
CA THR A 204 -8.32 10.00 -16.51
C THR A 204 -9.57 10.47 -17.25
N ARG A 205 -9.59 11.74 -17.69
CA ARG A 205 -10.69 12.30 -18.48
C ARG A 205 -10.86 11.59 -19.83
N VAL A 206 -9.75 11.34 -20.53
CA VAL A 206 -9.75 10.67 -21.84
C VAL A 206 -10.12 9.18 -21.71
N GLU A 207 -9.61 8.51 -20.69
CA GLU A 207 -9.84 7.08 -20.47
C GLU A 207 -11.28 6.78 -20.01
N CYS A 208 -11.88 7.62 -19.16
CA CYS A 208 -13.24 7.38 -18.66
C CYS A 208 -13.95 8.66 -18.21
N GLY A 209 -14.74 9.26 -19.12
CA GLY A 209 -15.53 10.45 -18.82
C GLY A 209 -16.51 10.29 -17.65
N ARG A 210 -17.06 9.09 -17.43
CA ARG A 210 -17.94 8.81 -16.27
C ARG A 210 -17.19 8.90 -14.94
N ARG A 211 -15.99 8.33 -14.86
CA ARG A 211 -15.12 8.41 -13.68
C ARG A 211 -14.71 9.86 -13.41
N HIS A 212 -14.33 10.57 -14.47
CA HIS A 212 -14.02 12.00 -14.39
C HIS A 212 -15.19 12.82 -13.85
N ALA A 213 -16.41 12.62 -14.36
CA ALA A 213 -17.59 13.32 -13.87
C ALA A 213 -17.89 13.03 -12.38
N GLN A 214 -17.70 11.78 -11.94
CA GLN A 214 -17.84 11.41 -10.52
C GLN A 214 -16.78 12.08 -9.64
N PHE A 215 -15.53 12.15 -10.13
CA PHE A 215 -14.45 12.88 -9.47
C PHE A 215 -14.77 14.37 -9.35
N VAL A 216 -15.21 15.02 -10.44
CA VAL A 216 -15.61 16.44 -10.43
C VAL A 216 -16.75 16.69 -9.44
N ALA A 217 -17.75 15.80 -9.38
CA ALA A 217 -18.84 15.90 -8.41
C ALA A 217 -18.34 15.82 -6.96
N ALA A 218 -17.35 14.97 -6.68
CA ALA A 218 -16.72 14.91 -5.36
C ALA A 218 -15.91 16.18 -5.06
N VAL A 219 -15.18 16.73 -6.04
CA VAL A 219 -14.45 18.01 -5.89
C VAL A 219 -15.40 19.16 -5.60
N ARG A 220 -16.53 19.25 -6.31
CA ARG A 220 -17.60 20.22 -6.03
C ARG A 220 -18.14 20.12 -4.60
N THR A 221 -18.17 18.91 -4.06
CA THR A 221 -18.67 18.67 -2.70
C THR A 221 -17.62 18.97 -1.63
N GLY A 222 -16.32 18.90 -1.92
CA GLY A 222 -15.25 19.13 -0.94
C GLY A 222 -14.50 20.44 -1.04
N CYS A 223 -14.54 21.12 -2.19
CA CYS A 223 -13.91 22.43 -2.37
C CYS A 223 -14.90 23.57 -2.13
N ALA A 224 -14.38 24.69 -1.66
CA ALA A 224 -15.15 25.92 -1.55
C ALA A 224 -15.34 26.57 -2.93
N GLY A 225 -16.45 27.29 -3.08
CA GLY A 225 -16.80 27.98 -4.31
C GLY A 225 -17.31 27.05 -5.42
N PRO A 226 -17.66 27.62 -6.58
CA PRO A 226 -18.13 26.84 -7.72
C PRO A 226 -17.03 25.93 -8.28
N VAL A 227 -17.45 24.79 -8.80
CA VAL A 227 -16.62 23.79 -9.48
C VAL A 227 -17.44 23.22 -10.63
N GLU A 228 -17.18 23.66 -11.85
CA GLU A 228 -17.83 23.13 -13.05
C GLU A 228 -17.10 21.89 -13.58
N ASP A 229 -15.76 21.94 -13.60
CA ASP A 229 -14.89 20.87 -14.06
C ASP A 229 -13.52 20.94 -13.36
N VAL A 230 -12.74 19.86 -13.47
CA VAL A 230 -11.31 19.82 -13.17
C VAL A 230 -10.58 19.53 -14.47
N LEU A 231 -9.72 20.45 -14.88
CA LEU A 231 -9.09 20.45 -16.18
C LEU A 231 -7.60 20.18 -16.05
N ALA A 232 -7.04 19.56 -17.09
CA ALA A 232 -5.60 19.44 -17.28
C ALA A 232 -5.26 20.01 -18.67
N GLU A 233 -4.42 21.03 -18.71
CA GLU A 233 -4.11 21.78 -19.92
C GLU A 233 -2.61 21.77 -20.21
N PRO A 234 -2.22 21.45 -21.46
CA PRO A 234 -0.85 21.64 -21.92
C PRO A 234 -0.44 23.11 -21.79
N VAL A 235 0.82 23.32 -21.42
CA VAL A 235 1.47 24.63 -21.38
C VAL A 235 2.72 24.56 -22.27
N VAL A 236 3.23 25.73 -22.67
CA VAL A 236 4.51 25.84 -23.39
C VAL A 236 5.59 25.07 -22.64
N GLY A 237 6.39 24.28 -23.37
CA GLY A 237 7.47 23.47 -22.81
C GLY A 237 7.13 21.99 -22.58
N GLY A 238 5.99 21.49 -23.08
CA GLY A 238 5.65 20.06 -23.01
C GLY A 238 5.18 19.59 -21.62
N VAL A 239 4.83 20.55 -20.77
CA VAL A 239 4.29 20.33 -19.42
C VAL A 239 2.79 20.50 -19.42
N ILE A 240 2.13 19.89 -18.44
CA ILE A 240 0.69 19.98 -18.20
C ILE A 240 0.45 20.58 -16.82
N ARG A 241 -0.51 21.49 -16.73
CA ARG A 241 -0.99 22.05 -15.47
C ARG A 241 -2.43 21.63 -15.22
N ALA A 242 -2.81 21.49 -13.96
CA ALA A 242 -4.19 21.28 -13.58
C ALA A 242 -4.83 22.55 -13.01
N LEU A 243 -6.15 22.65 -13.19
CA LEU A 243 -6.95 23.79 -12.78
C LEU A 243 -8.39 23.39 -12.49
N ILE A 244 -9.01 24.12 -11.58
CA ILE A 244 -10.45 24.03 -11.31
C ILE A 244 -11.15 25.06 -12.19
N ASP A 245 -12.10 24.59 -12.99
CA ASP A 245 -13.04 25.47 -13.67
C ASP A 245 -14.08 25.96 -12.65
N ARG A 246 -14.12 27.28 -12.45
CA ARG A 246 -15.01 27.94 -11.49
C ARG A 246 -16.30 28.44 -12.15
N GLY A 247 -16.48 28.23 -13.45
CA GLY A 247 -17.58 28.78 -14.24
C GLY A 247 -17.33 30.22 -14.67
N ASP A 248 -18.19 30.71 -15.57
CA ASP A 248 -18.14 32.07 -16.13
C ASP A 248 -16.78 32.46 -16.73
N GLY A 249 -16.04 31.47 -17.24
CA GLY A 249 -14.68 31.64 -17.78
C GLY A 249 -13.58 31.82 -16.73
N VAL A 250 -13.91 31.74 -15.44
CA VAL A 250 -12.96 31.86 -14.33
C VAL A 250 -12.30 30.50 -14.07
N ARG A 251 -10.97 30.48 -14.02
CA ARG A 251 -10.18 29.25 -13.80
C ARG A 251 -9.15 29.46 -12.69
N THR A 252 -9.05 28.49 -11.78
CA THR A 252 -8.09 28.51 -10.67
C THR A 252 -7.06 27.40 -10.83
N GLY A 253 -5.80 27.75 -11.11
CA GLY A 253 -4.71 26.77 -11.14
C GLY A 253 -4.41 26.16 -9.76
N LEU A 254 -3.92 24.92 -9.73
CA LEU A 254 -3.56 24.22 -8.48
C LEU A 254 -2.60 25.03 -7.59
N GLY A 255 -1.69 25.80 -8.19
CA GLY A 255 -0.78 26.71 -7.50
C GLY A 255 -1.45 27.72 -6.55
N ARG A 256 -2.74 28.02 -6.75
CA ARG A 256 -3.53 28.95 -5.92
C ARG A 256 -4.40 28.25 -4.88
N LEU A 257 -4.53 26.92 -4.92
CA LEU A 257 -5.37 26.18 -3.98
C LEU A 257 -4.71 26.05 -2.61
N GLY A 258 -5.53 25.90 -1.58
CA GLY A 258 -5.08 25.62 -0.22
C GLY A 258 -4.43 24.24 -0.08
N TYR A 259 -3.71 24.05 1.03
CA TYR A 259 -3.10 22.75 1.36
C TYR A 259 -4.14 21.62 1.43
N GLY A 260 -5.26 21.86 2.11
CA GLY A 260 -6.36 20.89 2.25
C GLY A 260 -7.06 20.57 0.93
N GLU A 261 -7.30 21.57 0.09
CA GLU A 261 -7.91 21.37 -1.24
C GLU A 261 -7.03 20.44 -2.11
N LEU A 262 -5.72 20.67 -2.15
CA LEU A 262 -4.81 19.82 -2.92
C LEU A 262 -4.82 18.38 -2.41
N ARG A 263 -4.74 18.16 -1.09
CA ARG A 263 -4.85 16.80 -0.52
C ARG A 263 -6.20 16.16 -0.83
N TYR A 264 -7.29 16.92 -0.74
CA TYR A 264 -8.63 16.45 -1.05
C TYR A 264 -8.75 15.98 -2.51
N LEU A 265 -8.26 16.79 -3.47
CA LEU A 265 -8.24 16.43 -4.89
C LEU A 265 -7.46 15.13 -5.14
N ALA A 266 -6.25 15.01 -4.58
CA ALA A 266 -5.43 13.82 -4.77
C ALA A 266 -6.08 12.56 -4.18
N LEU A 267 -6.52 12.61 -2.92
CA LEU A 267 -7.16 11.47 -2.26
C LEU A 267 -8.47 11.07 -2.96
N ALA A 268 -9.26 12.03 -3.41
CA ALA A 268 -10.47 11.75 -4.17
C ALA A 268 -10.15 11.08 -5.52
N LEU A 269 -9.13 11.56 -6.25
CA LEU A 269 -8.73 10.93 -7.52
C LEU A 269 -8.28 9.49 -7.30
N VAL A 270 -7.49 9.22 -6.26
CA VAL A 270 -7.03 7.87 -5.90
C VAL A 270 -8.22 6.95 -5.64
N LEU A 271 -9.23 7.41 -4.90
CA LEU A 271 -10.43 6.62 -4.62
C LEU A 271 -11.31 6.35 -5.84
N PHE A 272 -11.25 7.18 -6.89
CA PHE A 272 -11.97 6.95 -8.14
C PHE A 272 -11.18 6.18 -9.19
N THR A 273 -9.87 5.99 -8.99
CA THR A 273 -8.98 5.36 -9.96
C THR A 273 -8.61 3.94 -9.54
N GLY A 274 -8.29 3.11 -10.53
CA GLY A 274 -7.91 1.72 -10.32
C GLY A 274 -6.39 1.52 -10.44
N PRO A 275 -5.90 0.29 -10.24
CA PRO A 275 -4.46 -0.01 -10.24
C PRO A 275 -3.77 0.30 -11.57
N GLY A 276 -4.49 0.36 -12.71
CA GLY A 276 -3.92 0.77 -14.00
C GLY A 276 -3.51 2.25 -14.11
N VAL A 277 -3.97 3.10 -13.18
CA VAL A 277 -3.68 4.54 -13.13
C VAL A 277 -2.64 4.87 -12.06
N LEU A 278 -2.55 4.06 -11.00
CA LEU A 278 -1.69 4.29 -9.83
C LEU A 278 -0.37 3.54 -9.97
N GLU A 279 0.71 4.04 -9.38
CA GLU A 279 2.02 3.39 -9.42
C GLU A 279 2.06 2.13 -8.55
N VAL A 280 1.34 1.11 -9.00
CA VAL A 280 1.26 -0.21 -8.38
C VAL A 280 1.39 -1.28 -9.44
N ASP A 281 1.75 -2.48 -8.99
CA ASP A 281 1.71 -3.68 -9.81
C ASP A 281 0.30 -4.31 -9.72
N PRO A 282 -0.50 -4.27 -10.81
CA PRO A 282 -1.82 -4.90 -10.84
C PRO A 282 -1.69 -6.43 -10.87
N ALA A 283 -2.55 -7.13 -10.14
CA ALA A 283 -2.67 -8.59 -10.25
C ALA A 283 -3.36 -9.02 -11.57
N GLY A 284 -2.68 -8.82 -12.70
CA GLY A 284 -3.23 -8.99 -14.05
C GLY A 284 -3.68 -10.41 -14.39
N GLU A 285 -3.17 -11.41 -13.70
CA GLU A 285 -3.60 -12.81 -13.78
C GLU A 285 -4.93 -13.08 -13.07
N VAL A 286 -5.34 -12.19 -12.16
CA VAL A 286 -6.62 -12.27 -11.46
C VAL A 286 -7.69 -11.57 -12.32
N PRO A 287 -8.89 -12.15 -12.50
CA PRO A 287 -9.98 -11.48 -13.19
C PRO A 287 -10.23 -10.07 -12.64
N ALA A 288 -10.41 -9.08 -13.51
CA ALA A 288 -10.53 -7.68 -13.11
C ALA A 288 -11.64 -7.42 -12.06
N ALA A 289 -12.71 -8.22 -12.07
CA ALA A 289 -13.79 -8.14 -11.08
C ALA A 289 -13.37 -8.56 -9.66
N LEU A 290 -12.30 -9.33 -9.53
CA LEU A 290 -11.74 -9.83 -8.27
C LEU A 290 -10.46 -9.08 -7.86
N GLN A 291 -9.91 -8.23 -8.73
CA GLN A 291 -8.79 -7.37 -8.39
C GLN A 291 -9.24 -6.32 -7.38
N THR A 292 -8.51 -6.24 -6.27
CA THR A 292 -8.75 -5.26 -5.21
C THR A 292 -7.52 -4.38 -5.06
N LEU A 293 -7.69 -3.08 -5.18
CA LEU A 293 -6.65 -2.09 -4.86
C LEU A 293 -6.66 -1.82 -3.35
N THR A 294 -5.51 -1.88 -2.68
CA THR A 294 -5.39 -1.39 -1.31
C THR A 294 -4.74 -0.02 -1.28
N VAL A 295 -5.39 0.97 -0.67
CA VAL A 295 -4.85 2.33 -0.50
C VAL A 295 -4.43 2.54 0.95
N LEU A 296 -3.19 2.96 1.17
CA LEU A 296 -2.65 3.33 2.47
C LEU A 296 -2.50 4.85 2.53
N ALA A 297 -3.27 5.54 3.37
CA ALA A 297 -3.26 7.00 3.47
C ALA A 297 -2.71 7.48 4.81
N ASP A 298 -1.45 7.92 4.84
CA ASP A 298 -0.87 8.46 6.08
C ASP A 298 -1.28 9.92 6.33
N GLY A 299 -1.76 10.20 7.53
CA GLY A 299 -2.39 11.48 7.88
C GLY A 299 -3.58 11.79 6.98
N PHE A 300 -4.53 10.88 6.87
CA PHE A 300 -5.73 11.01 6.05
C PHE A 300 -6.53 12.29 6.34
N ASP A 301 -6.53 12.76 7.58
CA ASP A 301 -7.17 13.99 8.06
C ASP A 301 -6.28 15.25 7.98
N ARG A 302 -5.00 15.10 7.64
CA ARG A 302 -4.00 16.17 7.71
C ARG A 302 -4.35 17.34 6.80
N GLY A 303 -4.58 18.51 7.43
CA GLY A 303 -4.83 19.77 6.73
C GLY A 303 -6.18 19.84 6.01
N LEU A 304 -7.06 18.86 6.21
CA LEU A 304 -8.43 18.86 5.69
C LEU A 304 -9.37 19.55 6.67
N ASP A 305 -10.35 20.28 6.14
CA ASP A 305 -11.44 20.80 6.97
C ASP A 305 -12.47 19.71 7.35
N VAL A 306 -13.43 20.09 8.19
CA VAL A 306 -14.47 19.18 8.71
C VAL A 306 -15.35 18.58 7.61
N ARG A 307 -15.64 19.35 6.55
CA ARG A 307 -16.45 18.91 5.42
C ARG A 307 -15.64 17.96 4.55
N GLN A 308 -14.43 18.33 4.19
CA GLN A 308 -13.51 17.55 3.36
C GLN A 308 -13.24 16.16 3.94
N ARG A 309 -12.91 16.07 5.24
CA ARG A 309 -12.66 14.78 5.89
C ARG A 309 -13.90 13.88 5.87
N ALA A 310 -15.09 14.44 6.12
CA ALA A 310 -16.34 13.70 6.13
C ALA A 310 -16.69 13.18 4.73
N GLU A 311 -16.54 14.02 3.70
CA GLU A 311 -16.78 13.64 2.31
C GLU A 311 -15.79 12.58 1.81
N LEU A 312 -14.51 12.69 2.16
CA LEU A 312 -13.52 11.66 1.79
C LEU A 312 -13.80 10.33 2.46
N LEU A 313 -14.21 10.31 3.74
CA LEU A 313 -14.56 9.05 4.41
C LEU A 313 -15.82 8.43 3.81
N ARG A 314 -16.85 9.22 3.50
CA ARG A 314 -18.03 8.74 2.76
C ARG A 314 -17.65 8.20 1.39
N LEU A 315 -16.74 8.88 0.68
CA LEU A 315 -16.24 8.41 -0.60
C LEU A 315 -15.50 7.07 -0.46
N ALA A 316 -14.58 6.97 0.50
CA ALA A 316 -13.84 5.73 0.78
C ALA A 316 -14.80 4.59 1.13
N ALA A 317 -15.78 4.82 2.01
CA ALA A 317 -16.78 3.83 2.38
C ALA A 317 -17.55 3.30 1.17
N ARG A 318 -18.05 4.21 0.30
CA ARG A 318 -18.75 3.83 -0.94
C ARG A 318 -17.87 3.03 -1.90
N MET A 319 -16.58 3.34 -1.99
CA MET A 319 -15.68 2.61 -2.89
C MET A 319 -15.28 1.24 -2.31
N CYS A 320 -15.15 1.14 -0.99
CA CYS A 320 -14.94 -0.13 -0.30
C CYS A 320 -16.15 -1.05 -0.36
N GLU A 321 -17.37 -0.51 -0.25
CA GLU A 321 -18.62 -1.27 -0.38
C GLU A 321 -18.77 -1.91 -1.78
N ARG A 322 -18.26 -1.25 -2.83
CA ARG A 322 -18.21 -1.81 -4.20
C ARG A 322 -17.22 -2.97 -4.34
N GLY A 323 -16.38 -3.22 -3.35
CA GLY A 323 -15.44 -4.35 -3.32
C GLY A 323 -14.16 -4.18 -4.16
N HIS A 324 -13.98 -3.05 -4.84
CA HIS A 324 -12.79 -2.81 -5.68
C HIS A 324 -11.62 -2.15 -4.93
N ILE A 325 -11.90 -1.55 -3.76
CA ILE A 325 -10.91 -0.85 -2.96
C ILE A 325 -10.94 -1.35 -1.51
N ARG A 326 -9.76 -1.59 -0.95
CA ARG A 326 -9.52 -1.61 0.50
C ARG A 326 -8.80 -0.33 0.88
N PHE A 327 -9.11 0.23 2.03
CA PHE A 327 -8.56 1.50 2.47
C PHE A 327 -8.09 1.41 3.91
N VAL A 328 -6.86 1.86 4.17
CA VAL A 328 -6.31 2.01 5.51
C VAL A 328 -5.78 3.43 5.68
N GLY A 329 -6.44 4.24 6.49
CA GLY A 329 -6.05 5.63 6.75
C GLY A 329 -5.52 5.82 8.17
N ALA A 330 -4.47 6.61 8.35
CA ALA A 330 -4.04 7.06 9.67
C ALA A 330 -4.61 8.44 10.00
N VAL A 331 -5.17 8.63 11.20
CA VAL A 331 -5.74 9.90 11.66
C VAL A 331 -5.26 10.24 13.06
N ALA A 332 -5.27 11.53 13.42
CA ALA A 332 -4.95 11.94 14.78
C ALA A 332 -6.12 11.65 15.74
N ASP A 333 -7.35 11.92 15.28
CA ASP A 333 -8.59 11.75 16.01
C ASP A 333 -9.60 10.97 15.14
N ALA A 334 -10.31 10.00 15.74
CA ALA A 334 -11.30 9.18 15.03
C ALA A 334 -12.75 9.46 15.43
N SER A 335 -13.03 10.49 16.23
CA SER A 335 -14.39 10.80 16.72
C SER A 335 -15.42 11.00 15.60
N TRP A 336 -14.94 11.42 14.43
CA TRP A 336 -15.72 11.64 13.21
C TRP A 336 -15.86 10.38 12.33
N ALA A 337 -15.05 9.35 12.58
CA ALA A 337 -15.06 8.07 11.86
C ALA A 337 -15.78 6.97 12.65
N GLU A 338 -15.78 7.02 13.98
CA GLU A 338 -16.42 6.02 14.87
C GLU A 338 -17.91 5.82 14.63
N ARG A 339 -18.61 6.86 14.17
CA ARG A 339 -20.06 6.81 13.90
C ARG A 339 -20.40 6.47 12.45
N ALA A 340 -19.40 6.28 11.59
CA ALA A 340 -19.60 6.00 10.19
C ALA A 340 -19.79 4.50 9.96
N GLU A 341 -20.85 4.14 9.25
CA GLU A 341 -21.14 2.76 8.88
C GLU A 341 -20.04 2.19 7.96
N GLY A 342 -19.71 0.91 8.15
CA GLY A 342 -18.68 0.22 7.36
C GLY A 342 -17.24 0.60 7.69
N VAL A 343 -17.00 1.44 8.70
CA VAL A 343 -15.65 1.84 9.14
C VAL A 343 -15.19 1.02 10.33
N THR A 344 -14.02 0.40 10.20
CA THR A 344 -13.31 -0.21 11.34
C THR A 344 -12.33 0.80 11.93
N VAL A 345 -12.53 1.21 13.18
CA VAL A 345 -11.57 2.08 13.89
C VAL A 345 -10.66 1.24 14.77
N VAL A 346 -9.35 1.44 14.65
CA VAL A 346 -8.33 0.78 15.48
C VAL A 346 -7.54 1.84 16.23
N HIS A 347 -7.74 1.92 17.54
CA HIS A 347 -7.01 2.84 18.41
C HIS A 347 -5.63 2.28 18.76
N LEU A 348 -4.59 3.06 18.47
CA LEU A 348 -3.20 2.77 18.81
C LEU A 348 -2.78 3.64 19.99
N SER A 349 -2.11 3.01 20.95
CA SER A 349 -1.48 3.67 22.08
C SER A 349 0.05 3.68 21.91
N PRO A 350 0.77 4.64 22.52
CA PRO A 350 2.24 4.72 22.47
C PRO A 350 2.97 3.48 22.99
#